data_AF-A0A353Z172-F1
#
_entry.id   AF-A0A353Z172-F1
#
_cell.length_a   1.000
_cell.length_b   1.000
_cell.length_c   1.000
_cell.angle_alpha   90.00
_cell.angle_beta   90.00
_cell.angle_gamma   90.00
#
_symmetry.space_group_name_H-M   'P 1'
#
loop_
_entity.id
_entity.type
_entity.pdbx_description
1 polymer ?
#
loop_
_entity_poly.entity_id
_entity_poly.type
_entity_poly.pdbx_seq_one_letter_code
_entity_poly.pdbx_strand_id
1 'polypeptide(L)' 'MRVYRDLSANIVKHTVATIGIFDGVHLAHQQIIQRLNQLKSTYNSESLLVTLWPHPRYV' A
#
# COMPACT_ATOMS: atom_id res chain seq x y z
N MET A 1 -9.37 -7.92 -0.01
CA MET A 1 -8.42 -6.93 -0.58
C MET A 1 -9.01 -6.40 -1.87
N ARG A 2 -9.02 -5.08 -2.06
CA ARG A 2 -9.41 -4.44 -3.34
C ARG A 2 -8.14 -4.04 -4.07
N VAL A 3 -8.09 -4.25 -5.39
CA VAL A 3 -6.95 -3.88 -6.22
C VAL A 3 -7.43 -2.86 -7.25
N TYR A 4 -6.79 -1.69 -7.24
CA TYR A 4 -7.01 -0.63 -8.20
C TYR A 4 -5.79 -0.55 -9.11
N ARG A 5 -5.99 -0.52 -10.42
CA ARG A 5 -4.90 -0.51 -11.42
C ARG A 5 -4.52 0.90 -11.89
N ASP A 6 -5.32 1.89 -11.51
CA ASP A 6 -5.16 3.29 -11.87
C ASP A 6 -5.78 4.17 -10.78
N LEU A 7 -5.50 5.47 -10.85
CA LEU A 7 -5.93 6.47 -9.87
C LEU A 7 -7.35 7.00 -10.13
N SER A 8 -8.01 6.61 -11.21
CA SER A 8 -9.38 7.04 -11.51
C SER A 8 -10.42 6.31 -10.65
N ALA A 9 -10.03 5.20 -10.04
CA ALA A 9 -10.87 4.49 -9.09
C ALA A 9 -11.21 5.34 -7.86
N ASN A 10 -12.42 5.17 -7.33
CA ASN A 10 -12.84 5.84 -6.11
C ASN A 10 -12.16 5.20 -4.89
N ILE A 11 -10.95 5.69 -4.58
CA ILE A 11 -10.19 5.28 -3.40
C ILE A 11 -10.92 5.82 -2.15
N VAL A 12 -10.95 5.01 -1.09
CA VAL A 12 -11.59 5.39 0.18
C VAL A 12 -10.98 6.70 0.70
N LYS A 13 -11.82 7.64 1.14
CA LYS A 13 -11.40 9.01 1.50
C LYS A 13 -10.53 9.09 2.77
N HIS A 14 -10.53 8.05 3.62
CA HIS A 14 -9.77 8.03 4.86
C HIS A 14 -8.93 6.75 4.94
N THR A 15 -7.64 6.88 4.62
CA THR A 15 -6.71 5.74 4.57
C THR A 15 -5.34 6.11 5.14
N VAL A 16 -4.70 5.15 5.81
CA VAL A 16 -3.25 5.19 6.01
C VAL A 16 -2.61 4.49 4.81
N ALA A 17 -1.63 5.14 4.18
CA ALA A 17 -1.00 4.62 2.99
C ALA A 17 0.49 4.31 3.20
N THR A 18 0.99 3.32 2.46
CA THR A 18 2.42 3.12 2.21
C THR A 18 2.66 3.00 0.71
N ILE A 19 3.84 3.38 0.25
CA ILE A 19 4.25 3.32 -1.15
C ILE A 19 5.62 2.67 -1.26
N GLY A 20 5.79 1.80 -2.26
CA GLY A 20 7.06 1.14 -2.53
C GLY A 20 6.89 0.08 -3.62
N ILE A 21 8.00 -0.48 -4.10
CA ILE A 21 7.94 -1.56 -5.10
C ILE A 21 7.36 -2.83 -4.47
N PHE A 22 7.70 -3.12 -3.21
CA PHE A 22 7.29 -4.34 -2.51
C PHE A 22 7.63 -5.64 -3.27
N ASP A 23 8.62 -5.61 -4.16
CA ASP A 23 9.12 -6.81 -4.85
C ASP A 23 9.79 -7.74 -3.85
N GLY A 24 9.42 -9.02 -3.88
CA GLY A 24 9.90 -10.06 -2.95
C GLY A 24 9.37 -10.03 -1.51
N VAL A 25 8.66 -8.98 -1.07
CA VAL A 25 7.97 -8.89 0.26
C VAL A 25 8.78 -9.48 1.44
N HIS A 26 10.07 -9.16 1.52
CA HIS A 26 10.97 -9.64 2.58
C HIS A 26 10.64 -9.06 3.97
N LEU A 27 11.41 -9.43 5.00
CA LEU A 27 11.14 -9.07 6.40
C LEU A 27 10.91 -7.57 6.64
N ALA A 28 11.74 -6.70 6.06
CA ALA A 28 11.52 -5.25 6.18
C ALA A 28 10.20 -4.77 5.54
N HIS A 29 9.79 -5.32 4.39
CA HIS A 29 8.47 -5.03 3.81
C HIS A 29 7.34 -5.49 4.73
N GLN A 30 7.47 -6.67 5.33
CA GLN A 30 6.47 -7.19 6.27
C GLN A 30 6.32 -6.30 7.50
N GLN A 31 7.43 -5.74 8.02
CA GLN A 31 7.39 -4.77 9.12
C GLN A 31 6.64 -3.49 8.74
N ILE A 32 6.85 -2.97 7.52
CA ILE A 32 6.10 -1.80 7.01
C ILE A 32 4.60 -2.12 6.92
N ILE A 33 4.23 -3.29 6.39
CA ILE A 33 2.84 -3.73 6.27
C ILE A 33 2.19 -3.95 7.65
N GLN A 34 2.93 -4.49 8.62
CA GLN A 34 2.45 -4.59 10.00
C GLN A 34 2.20 -3.21 10.61
N ARG A 35 3.13 -2.27 10.44
CA ARG A 35 2.98 -0.90 10.93
C ARG A 35 1.78 -0.20 10.29
N LEU A 36 1.58 -0.38 8.98
CA LEU A 36 0.42 0.12 8.24
C LEU A 36 -0.90 -0.38 8.87
N ASN A 37 -0.98 -1.68 9.16
CA ASN A 37 -2.16 -2.29 9.78
C ASN A 37 -2.38 -1.84 11.24
N GLN A 38 -1.32 -1.54 11.99
CA GLN A 38 -1.48 -0.96 13.33
C GLN A 38 -2.07 0.46 13.24
N LEU A 39 -1.51 1.28 12.35
CA LEU A 39 -1.95 2.67 12.18
C LEU A 39 -3.39 2.77 11.67
N LYS A 40 -3.82 1.90 10.74
CA LYS A 40 -5.21 1.90 10.26
C LYS A 40 -6.21 1.71 11.40
N SER A 41 -5.88 0.85 12.37
CA SER A 41 -6.71 0.60 13.55
C SER A 41 -6.72 1.80 14.48
N THR A 42 -5.58 2.45 14.70
CA THR A 42 -5.48 3.68 15.52
C THR A 42 -6.31 4.82 14.95
N TYR A 43 -6.34 4.97 13.62
CA TYR A 43 -7.06 6.06 12.95
C TYR A 43 -8.46 5.70 12.48
N ASN A 44 -8.99 4.51 12.81
CA ASN A 44 -10.27 4.02 12.29
C ASN A 44 -10.42 4.24 10.77
N SER A 45 -9.42 3.78 10.02
CA SER A 45 -9.26 4.01 8.59
C SER A 45 -8.89 2.72 7.86
N GLU A 46 -8.87 2.75 6.53
CA GLU A 46 -8.39 1.61 5.75
C GLU A 46 -6.89 1.69 5.47
N SER A 47 -6.24 0.54 5.27
CA SER A 47 -4.86 0.46 4.80
C SER A 47 -4.80 0.47 3.27
N LEU A 48 -3.99 1.36 2.70
CA LEU A 48 -3.67 1.43 1.28
C LEU A 48 -2.20 1.10 1.04
N LEU A 49 -1.92 0.17 0.13
CA LEU A 49 -0.56 -0.10 -0.36
C LEU A 49 -0.50 0.29 -1.83
N VAL A 50 0.39 1.23 -2.15
CA VAL A 50 0.66 1.66 -3.51
C VAL A 50 1.95 0.98 -3.98
N THR A 51 1.86 0.24 -5.08
CA THR A 51 3.02 -0.34 -5.76
C THR A 51 3.05 0.11 -7.22
N LEU A 52 4.21 -0.05 -7.86
CA LEU A 52 4.51 0.43 -9.19
C LEU A 52 4.72 -0.77 -10.11
N TRP A 53 3.96 -0.80 -11.20
CA TRP A 53 4.11 -1.76 -12.27
C TRP A 53 4.06 -1.03 -13.63
N PRO A 54 4.96 -1.34 -14.58
CA PRO A 54 6.12 -2.24 -14.47
C PRO A 54 7.14 -1.73 -13.44
N HIS A 55 8.12 -2.57 -13.06
CA HIS A 55 9.19 -2.11 -12.15
C HIS A 55 9.82 -0.83 -12.72
N PRO A 56 10.00 0.26 -11.94
CA PRO A 56 10.48 1.55 -12.45
C PRO A 56 11.88 1.56 -13.08
N ARG A 57 12.56 0.41 -13.13
CA ARG A 57 13.86 0.23 -13.81
C ARG A 57 13.70 -0.26 -15.26
N TYR A 58 12.49 -0.67 -15.65
CA TYR A 58 12.15 -1.08 -17.02
C TYR A 58 11.65 0.08 -17.88
N VAL A 59 11.45 1.27 -17.29
CA VAL A 59 11.05 2.51 -17.97
C VAL A 59 12.20 3.51 -17.99
#